data_AF-A0A955TVU3-F1
#
_entry.id   AF-A0A955TVU3-F1
#
_cell.length_a   1.000
_cell.length_b   1.000
_cell.length_c   1.000
_cell.angle_alpha   90.00
_cell.angle_beta   90.00
_cell.angle_gamma   90.00
#
_symmetry.space_group_name_H-M   'P 1'
#
loop_
_entity.id
_entity.type
_entity.pdbx_description
1 polymer ?
#
loop_
_entity_poly.entity_id
_entity_poly.type
_entity_poly.pdbx_seq_one_letter_code
_entity_poly.pdbx_strand_id
1 'polypeptide(L)'
;PGNIRELESVLARAVILSADENITEENLRLENKAHQVKELRTVQDGNIPPLKESLDRHSRFLLIQALTKTGWNQSKAAEILHIHRSYLVRLIKRLGISSAGPS
;
A
#
# COMPACT_ATOMS: atom_id res chain seq x y z
N PRO A 1 22.35 -12.45 -6.07
CA PRO A 1 22.56 -11.66 -4.83
C PRO A 1 21.21 -11.12 -4.32
N GLY A 2 20.69 -11.61 -3.20
CA GLY A 2 21.02 -10.95 -1.94
C GLY A 2 20.07 -11.29 -0.80
N ASN A 3 19.76 -12.58 -0.58
CA ASN A 3 18.98 -13.02 0.58
C ASN A 3 19.55 -12.50 1.92
N ILE A 4 20.88 -12.45 2.03
CA ILE A 4 21.58 -11.98 3.23
C ILE A 4 21.37 -10.47 3.41
N ARG A 5 21.48 -9.68 2.33
CA ARG A 5 21.27 -8.23 2.37
C ARG A 5 19.81 -7.85 2.66
N GLU A 6 18.87 -8.65 2.19
CA GLU A 6 17.45 -8.46 2.50
C GLU A 6 17.16 -8.71 3.98
N LEU A 7 17.75 -9.75 4.56
CA LEU A 7 17.63 -10.04 5.98
C LEU A 7 18.29 -8.95 6.84
N GLU A 8 19.46 -8.45 6.44
CA GLU A 8 20.13 -7.33 7.10
C GLU A 8 19.26 -6.07 7.14
N SER A 9 18.60 -5.71 6.03
CA SER A 9 17.75 -4.53 5.95
C SER A 9 16.49 -4.66 6.83
N VAL A 10 15.90 -5.85 6.87
CA VAL A 10 14.73 -6.13 7.73
C VAL A 10 15.12 -6.07 9.20
N LEU A 11 16.24 -6.66 9.59
CA LEU A 11 16.74 -6.63 10.98
C LEU A 11 17.13 -5.21 11.40
N ALA A 12 17.85 -4.45 10.56
CA ALA A 12 18.20 -3.07 10.85
C ALA A 12 16.96 -2.20 11.10
N ARG A 13 15.91 -2.38 10.28
CA ARG A 13 14.64 -1.67 10.46
C ARG A 13 13.88 -2.12 11.71
N ALA A 14 13.91 -3.42 12.03
CA ALA A 14 13.29 -3.95 13.23
C ALA A 14 13.94 -3.36 14.50
N VAL A 15 15.28 -3.28 14.53
CA VAL A 15 16.05 -2.66 15.62
C VAL A 15 15.72 -1.18 15.80
N ILE A 16 15.55 -0.42 14.72
CA ILE A 16 15.18 1.01 14.80
C ILE A 16 13.75 1.20 15.34
N LEU A 17 12.85 0.25 15.05
CA LEU A 17 11.43 0.35 15.41
C LEU A 17 11.09 -0.30 16.75
N SER A 18 11.98 -1.13 17.29
CA SER A 18 11.89 -1.63 18.66
C SER A 18 12.26 -0.51 19.61
N ALA A 19 11.27 0.00 20.34
CA ALA A 19 11.47 0.99 21.41
C ALA A 19 12.10 0.36 22.68
N ASP A 20 12.07 -0.98 22.78
CA ASP A 20 12.62 -1.79 23.86
C ASP A 20 13.80 -2.66 23.37
N GLU A 21 14.54 -3.24 24.31
CA GLU A 21 15.74 -4.07 24.09
C GLU A 21 15.44 -5.40 23.35
N ASN A 22 14.18 -5.74 23.12
CA ASN A 22 13.72 -6.98 22.47
C ASN A 22 12.92 -6.71 21.20
N ILE A 23 13.28 -7.38 20.11
CA ILE A 23 12.53 -7.37 18.85
C ILE A 23 11.32 -8.31 19.00
N THR A 24 10.10 -7.78 18.96
CA THR A 24 8.88 -8.57 19.03
C THR A 24 8.34 -8.92 17.64
N GLU A 25 7.46 -9.91 17.55
CA GLU A 25 6.84 -10.32 16.28
C GLU A 25 6.14 -9.17 15.56
N GLU A 26 5.62 -8.17 16.30
CA GLU A 26 5.01 -6.97 15.72
C GLU A 26 6.03 -6.07 15.01
N ASN A 27 7.29 -6.03 15.47
CA ASN A 27 8.36 -5.32 14.76
C ASN A 27 8.72 -5.99 13.44
N LEU A 28 8.49 -7.31 13.34
CA LEU A 28 8.76 -8.13 12.16
C LEU A 28 7.53 -8.32 11.26
N ARG A 29 6.34 -7.93 11.70
CA ARG A 29 5.11 -7.88 10.89
C ARG A 29 5.26 -6.79 9.83
N LEU A 30 5.95 -7.15 8.76
CA LEU A 30 5.90 -6.47 7.47
C LEU A 30 4.51 -6.71 6.88
N GLU A 31 3.48 -6.03 7.40
CA GLU A 31 2.12 -6.06 6.85
C GLU A 31 2.16 -5.87 5.33
N ASN A 32 2.00 -6.96 4.58
CA ASN A 32 1.91 -7.01 3.11
C ASN A 32 2.74 -5.96 2.36
N LYS A 33 3.98 -5.72 2.81
CA LYS A 33 4.88 -4.70 2.22
C LYS A 33 5.54 -5.16 0.93
N ALA A 34 5.10 -6.24 0.29
CA ALA A 34 5.59 -6.60 -1.04
C ALA A 34 5.46 -5.44 -2.05
N HIS A 35 4.47 -4.55 -1.86
CA HIS A 35 4.28 -3.36 -2.70
C HIS A 35 5.10 -2.14 -2.23
N GLN A 36 5.19 -1.89 -0.92
CA GLN A 36 5.99 -0.78 -0.37
C GLN A 36 7.51 -1.01 -0.52
N VAL A 37 7.97 -2.27 -0.39
CA VAL A 37 9.36 -2.65 -0.61
C VAL A 37 9.76 -2.47 -2.08
N LYS A 38 8.83 -2.67 -3.02
CA LYS A 38 9.08 -2.44 -4.45
C LYS A 38 9.24 -0.95 -4.77
N GLU A 39 8.41 -0.08 -4.17
CA GLU A 39 8.52 1.39 -4.35
C GLU A 39 9.81 1.96 -3.72
N LEU A 40 10.18 1.51 -2.52
CA LEU A 40 11.44 1.91 -1.89
C LEU A 40 12.67 1.44 -2.70
N ARG A 41 12.61 0.26 -3.31
CA ARG A 41 13.64 -0.24 -4.23
C ARG A 41 13.75 0.62 -5.50
N THR A 42 12.62 1.01 -6.12
CA THR A 42 12.67 1.84 -7.34
C THR A 42 13.32 3.21 -7.11
N VAL A 43 13.04 3.86 -5.97
CA VAL A 43 13.64 5.16 -5.63
C VAL A 43 15.12 5.02 -5.27
N GLN A 44 15.52 3.93 -4.59
CA GLN A 44 16.92 3.65 -4.25
C GLN A 44 17.79 3.32 -5.48
N ASP A 45 17.20 2.79 -6.55
CA ASP A 45 17.90 2.47 -7.82
C ASP A 45 17.91 3.65 -8.81
N GLY A 46 17.49 4.85 -8.36
CA GLY A 46 17.41 6.06 -9.18
C GLY A 46 16.27 6.08 -10.22
N ASN A 47 15.41 5.06 -10.22
CA ASN A 47 14.29 4.95 -11.15
C ASN A 47 13.03 5.59 -10.55
N ILE A 48 12.75 6.84 -10.92
CA ILE A 48 11.55 7.57 -10.48
C ILE A 48 10.38 7.17 -11.39
N PRO A 49 9.36 6.45 -10.89
CA PRO A 49 8.20 6.10 -11.71
C PRO A 49 7.41 7.37 -12.09
N PRO A 50 6.67 7.36 -13.22
CA PRO A 50 5.82 8.48 -13.58
C PRO A 50 4.86 8.84 -12.43
N LEU A 51 4.79 10.12 -12.07
CA LEU A 51 3.96 10.61 -10.96
C LEU A 51 2.52 10.09 -11.04
N LYS A 52 1.94 10.08 -12.25
CA LYS A 52 0.59 9.59 -12.50
C LYS A 52 0.42 8.12 -12.09
N GLU A 53 1.41 7.28 -12.38
CA GLU A 53 1.36 5.85 -12.04
C GLU A 53 1.42 5.64 -10.52
N SER A 54 2.30 6.36 -9.83
CA SER A 54 2.41 6.29 -8.36
C SER A 54 1.11 6.76 -7.68
N LEU A 55 0.55 7.88 -8.13
CA LEU A 55 -0.73 8.38 -7.63
C LEU A 55 -1.88 7.39 -7.89
N ASP A 56 -1.92 6.76 -9.06
CA ASP A 56 -2.95 5.78 -9.40
C ASP A 56 -2.84 4.50 -8.56
N ARG A 57 -1.62 4.04 -8.30
CA ARG A 57 -1.35 2.88 -7.43
C ARG A 57 -1.79 3.16 -6.00
N HIS A 58 -1.40 4.31 -5.45
CA HIS A 58 -1.78 4.70 -4.09
C HIS A 58 -3.29 4.92 -3.98
N SER A 59 -3.90 5.58 -4.97
CA SER A 59 -5.35 5.75 -5.05
C SER A 59 -6.07 4.41 -5.08
N ARG A 60 -5.61 3.46 -5.91
CA ARG A 60 -6.18 2.11 -5.97
C ARG A 60 -6.12 1.41 -4.61
N PHE A 61 -5.00 1.49 -3.92
CA PHE A 61 -4.84 0.91 -2.58
C PHE A 61 -5.88 1.47 -1.60
N LEU A 62 -5.99 2.80 -1.50
CA LEU A 62 -6.95 3.45 -0.59
C LEU A 62 -8.41 3.14 -0.97
N LEU A 63 -8.74 3.14 -2.27
CA LEU A 63 -10.08 2.82 -2.74
C LEU A 63 -10.48 1.39 -2.37
N ILE A 64 -9.61 0.41 -2.59
CA ILE A 64 -9.90 -0.99 -2.25
C ILE A 64 -10.10 -1.13 -0.74
N GLN A 65 -9.21 -0.54 0.07
CA GLN A 65 -9.34 -0.57 1.53
C GLN A 65 -10.67 0.01 2.01
N ALA A 66 -11.06 1.18 1.50
CA ALA A 66 -12.31 1.82 1.87
C ALA A 66 -13.54 1.02 1.40
N LEU A 67 -13.52 0.53 0.15
CA LEU A 67 -14.61 -0.29 -0.40
C LEU A 67 -14.77 -1.61 0.37
N THR A 68 -13.68 -2.31 0.68
CA THR A 68 -13.74 -3.56 1.45
C THR A 68 -14.28 -3.30 2.86
N LYS A 69 -13.81 -2.26 3.55
CA LYS A 69 -14.30 -1.89 4.90
C LYS A 69 -15.79 -1.55 4.93
N THR A 70 -16.35 -1.04 3.84
CA THR A 70 -17.77 -0.67 3.75
C THR A 70 -18.66 -1.72 3.09
N GLY A 71 -18.15 -2.92 2.81
CA GLY A 71 -18.89 -3.95 2.09
C GLY A 71 -19.28 -3.51 0.67
N TRP A 72 -18.37 -2.82 -0.01
CA TRP A 72 -18.53 -2.24 -1.35
C TRP A 72 -19.60 -1.14 -1.46
N ASN A 73 -20.01 -0.55 -0.33
CA ASN A 73 -20.87 0.62 -0.34
C ASN A 73 -20.07 1.88 -0.74
N GLN A 74 -20.27 2.32 -1.99
CA GLN A 74 -19.57 3.46 -2.58
C GLN A 74 -19.86 4.79 -1.89
N SER A 75 -21.05 5.00 -1.33
CA SER A 75 -21.38 6.23 -0.62
C SER A 75 -20.61 6.31 0.70
N LYS A 76 -20.63 5.23 1.49
CA LYS A 76 -19.86 5.14 2.74
C LYS A 76 -18.35 5.18 2.49
N ALA A 77 -17.87 4.55 1.41
CA ALA A 77 -16.45 4.61 1.07
C ALA A 77 -16.00 6.03 0.68
N ALA A 78 -16.87 6.78 0.00
CA ALA A 78 -16.60 8.17 -0.36
C ALA A 78 -16.54 9.07 0.89
N GLU A 79 -17.41 8.82 1.86
CA GLU A 79 -17.39 9.49 3.17
C GLU A 79 -16.09 9.23 3.93
N ILE A 80 -15.66 7.95 4.03
CA ILE A 80 -14.39 7.58 4.68
C ILE A 80 -13.18 8.25 4.01
N LEU A 81 -13.18 8.32 2.68
CA LEU A 81 -12.09 8.92 1.92
C LEU A 81 -12.21 10.45 1.80
N HIS A 82 -13.22 11.07 2.41
CA HIS A 82 -13.48 12.50 2.35
C HIS A 82 -13.51 13.07 0.92
N ILE A 83 -14.12 12.32 -0.01
CA ILE A 83 -14.28 12.74 -1.41
C ILE A 83 -15.75 12.66 -1.82
N HIS A 84 -16.11 13.42 -2.85
CA HIS A 84 -17.45 13.35 -3.40
C HIS A 84 -17.70 11.97 -4.06
N ARG A 85 -18.90 11.40 -3.86
CA ARG A 85 -19.27 10.08 -4.43
C ARG A 85 -19.07 10.02 -5.95
N SER A 86 -19.43 11.07 -6.69
CA SER A 86 -19.25 11.10 -8.14
C SER A 86 -17.77 11.06 -8.57
N TYR A 87 -16.86 11.54 -7.72
CA TYR A 87 -15.42 11.43 -7.96
C TYR A 87 -14.93 10.00 -7.69
N LEU A 88 -15.36 9.38 -6.58
CA LEU A 88 -15.05 7.99 -6.28
C LEU A 88 -15.50 7.04 -7.42
N VAL A 89 -16.71 7.21 -7.95
CA VAL A 89 -17.21 6.40 -9.07
C VAL A 89 -16.34 6.57 -10.33
N ARG A 90 -15.91 7.80 -10.63
CA ARG A 90 -14.99 8.06 -11.75
C ARG A 90 -13.63 7.39 -11.54
N LEU A 91 -13.09 7.44 -10.32
CA LEU A 91 -11.84 6.76 -9.97
C LEU A 91 -11.95 5.24 -10.12
N ILE A 92 -13.02 4.62 -9.64
CA ILE A 92 -13.25 3.17 -9.78
C ILE A 92 -13.22 2.76 -11.25
N LYS A 93 -13.96 3.46 -12.11
CA LYS A 93 -14.01 3.18 -13.55
C LYS A 93 -12.65 3.38 -14.21
N ARG A 94 -11.99 4.50 -13.91
CA ARG A 94 -10.67 4.85 -14.48
C ARG A 94 -9.58 3.87 -14.08
N LEU A 95 -9.63 3.36 -12.85
CA LEU A 95 -8.63 2.43 -12.29
C LEU A 95 -9.00 0.95 -12.50
N GLY A 96 -10.16 0.66 -13.10
CA GLY A 96 -10.63 -0.70 -13.37
C GLY A 96 -10.88 -1.54 -12.11
N ILE A 97 -11.37 -0.92 -11.03
CA ILE A 97 -11.60 -1.62 -9.76
C ILE A 97 -12.97 -2.31 -9.79
N SER A 98 -13.00 -3.63 -9.53
CA SER A 98 -14.21 -4.44 -9.48
C SER A 98 -14.25 -5.28 -8.20
N SER A 99 -15.45 -5.65 -7.75
CA SER A 99 -15.65 -6.55 -6.59
C SER A 99 -15.34 -8.00 -6.88
N ALA A 100 -15.32 -8.39 -8.17
CA ALA A 100 -14.70 -9.62 -8.60
C ALA A 100 -13.18 -9.44 -8.49
N GLY A 101 -12.55 -10.21 -7.61
CA GLY A 101 -11.09 -10.32 -7.55
C GLY A 101 -10.49 -10.69 -8.93
N PRO A 102 -9.17 -10.58 -9.10
CA PRO A 102 -8.55 -10.77 -10.42
C PRO A 102 -8.94 -12.14 -10.99
N SER A 103 -9.56 -12.14 -12.17
CA SER A 103 -9.54 -13.31 -13.06
C SER A 103 -8.20 -13.37 -13.78
#